data_AF-A0A926IU86-F1
#
_entry.id   AF-A0A926IU86-F1
#
_cell.length_a   1.000
_cell.length_b   1.000
_cell.length_c   1.000
_cell.angle_alpha   90.00
_cell.angle_beta   90.00
_cell.angle_gamma   90.00
#
_symmetry.space_group_name_H-M   'P 1'
#
loop_
_entity.id
_entity.type
_entity.pdbx_description
1 polymer ?
#
loop_
_entity_poly.entity_id
_entity_poly.type
_entity_poly.pdbx_seq_one_letter_code
_entity_poly.pdbx_strand_id
1 'polypeptide(L)'
;MSYKNNAISSDDPKAIEKLTEKLQKCEELQTLMKKANAHYKKYGTVKGCEGISDEKAENLDMSARSVHYHWEKQPFPSYHITNNGAEIRRIKKRIENLEANKNTEFVGWKFNGGEAVINEDKNRLQLLFDEKPSKEQRETLKANGFRWAPSDAAWQRQLNPNAFYAANRIDFIKPENGERPTDLQPKEPKKSEPER
;
A
#
# COMPACT_ATOMS: atom_id res chain seq x y z
N MET A 1 5.59 25.29 2.39
CA MET A 1 5.25 24.11 1.56
C MET A 1 4.24 23.26 2.32
N SER A 2 2.94 23.39 2.03
CA SER A 2 1.90 22.54 2.62
C SER A 2 2.04 21.14 2.01
N TYR A 3 2.43 20.15 2.80
CA TYR A 3 2.37 18.75 2.38
C TYR A 3 0.91 18.34 2.29
N LYS A 4 0.30 18.49 1.11
CA LYS A 4 -0.98 17.82 0.83
C LYS A 4 -0.74 16.32 0.93
N ASN A 5 -1.24 15.71 2.00
CA ASN A 5 -1.24 14.26 2.16
C ASN A 5 -2.18 13.64 1.11
N ASN A 6 -1.63 13.31 -0.07
CA ASN A 6 -2.32 12.53 -1.11
C ASN A 6 -2.37 11.03 -0.75
N ALA A 7 -2.34 10.69 0.54
CA ALA A 7 -2.39 9.32 1.01
C ALA A 7 -3.82 8.80 0.88
N ILE A 8 -4.05 7.90 -0.07
CA ILE A 8 -5.31 7.15 -0.18
C ILE A 8 -5.37 6.20 1.01
N SER A 9 -6.45 6.22 1.81
CA SER A 9 -6.65 5.31 2.93
C SER A 9 -7.03 3.92 2.42
N SER A 10 -6.63 2.87 3.13
CA SER A 10 -7.06 1.51 2.82
C SER A 10 -8.48 1.20 3.33
N ASP A 11 -9.03 2.04 4.21
CA ASP A 11 -10.42 1.96 4.65
C ASP A 11 -11.39 2.72 3.72
N ASP A 12 -10.86 3.41 2.70
CA ASP A 12 -11.69 4.07 1.69
C ASP A 12 -12.32 3.00 0.78
N PRO A 13 -13.66 2.93 0.65
CA PRO A 13 -14.32 1.95 -0.23
C PRO A 13 -13.88 2.11 -1.70
N LYS A 14 -13.41 3.29 -2.09
CA LYS A 14 -12.88 3.59 -3.42
C LYS A 14 -11.34 3.58 -3.47
N ALA A 15 -10.67 2.96 -2.50
CA ALA A 15 -9.21 2.92 -2.44
C ALA A 15 -8.59 2.32 -3.70
N ILE A 16 -9.11 1.17 -4.17
CA ILE A 16 -8.62 0.47 -5.36
C ILE A 16 -8.83 1.32 -6.61
N GLU A 17 -10.01 1.92 -6.77
CA GLU A 17 -10.33 2.82 -7.89
C GLU A 17 -9.35 4.01 -7.95
N LYS A 18 -9.19 4.74 -6.84
CA LYS A 18 -8.28 5.89 -6.74
C LYS A 18 -6.82 5.50 -6.97
N LEU A 19 -6.40 4.32 -6.48
CA LEU A 19 -5.04 3.82 -6.71
C LEU A 19 -4.82 3.44 -8.18
N THR A 20 -5.85 2.90 -8.85
CA THR A 20 -5.81 2.54 -10.27
C THR A 20 -5.71 3.80 -11.14
N GLU A 21 -6.48 4.84 -10.85
CA GLU A 21 -6.34 6.14 -11.54
C GLU A 21 -4.94 6.75 -11.33
N LYS A 22 -4.41 6.66 -10.11
CA LYS A 22 -3.06 7.14 -9.80
C LYS A 22 -2.01 6.33 -10.57
N LEU A 23 -2.20 5.01 -10.66
CA LEU A 23 -1.32 4.12 -11.40
C LEU A 23 -1.28 4.50 -12.88
N GLN A 24 -2.44 4.69 -13.50
CA GLN A 24 -2.55 5.09 -14.90
C GLN A 24 -1.81 6.41 -15.16
N LYS A 25 -2.02 7.43 -14.33
CA LYS A 25 -1.31 8.72 -14.43
C LYS A 25 0.20 8.56 -14.32
N CYS A 26 0.67 7.71 -13.41
CA CYS A 26 2.10 7.41 -13.26
C CYS A 26 2.66 6.67 -14.49
N GLU A 27 1.92 5.73 -15.07
CA GLU A 27 2.31 5.00 -16.27
C GLU A 27 2.36 5.90 -17.50
N GLU A 28 1.33 6.73 -17.71
CA GLU A 28 1.30 7.76 -18.76
C GLU A 28 2.50 8.70 -18.63
N LEU A 29 2.77 9.22 -17.42
CA LEU A 29 3.93 10.06 -17.17
C LEU A 29 5.26 9.33 -17.46
N GLN A 30 5.37 8.05 -17.11
CA GLN A 30 6.56 7.25 -17.40
C GLN A 30 6.81 7.14 -18.91
N THR A 31 5.75 6.88 -19.68
CA THR A 31 5.85 6.79 -21.14
C THR A 31 6.23 8.13 -21.75
N LEU A 32 5.60 9.23 -21.29
CA LEU A 32 5.88 10.59 -21.73
C LEU A 32 7.35 10.97 -21.50
N MET A 33 7.86 10.79 -20.27
CA MET A 33 9.25 11.12 -19.94
C MET A 33 10.25 10.34 -20.80
N LYS A 34 10.01 9.04 -21.01
CA LYS A 34 10.87 8.20 -21.86
C LYS A 34 10.82 8.63 -23.33
N LYS A 35 9.62 8.89 -23.87
CA LYS A 35 9.43 9.40 -25.24
C LYS A 35 10.16 10.73 -25.44
N ALA A 36 9.99 11.67 -24.50
CA ALA A 36 10.63 12.98 -24.55
C ALA A 36 12.17 12.89 -24.55
N ASN A 37 12.75 12.09 -23.65
CA ASN A 37 14.20 11.90 -23.62
C ASN A 37 14.73 11.20 -24.88
N ALA A 38 13.99 10.23 -25.42
CA ALA A 38 14.34 9.57 -26.68
C ALA A 38 14.29 10.54 -27.87
N HIS A 39 13.25 11.38 -27.93
CA HIS A 39 13.10 12.43 -28.94
C HIS A 39 14.26 13.43 -28.85
N TYR A 40 14.53 13.95 -27.65
CA TYR A 40 15.62 14.89 -27.41
C TYR A 40 16.98 14.29 -27.76
N LYS A 41 17.23 13.02 -27.45
CA LYS A 41 18.47 12.33 -27.82
C LYS A 41 18.69 12.29 -29.34
N LYS A 42 17.61 12.23 -30.13
CA LYS A 42 17.67 12.16 -31.60
C LYS A 42 17.74 13.54 -32.25
N TYR A 43 16.99 14.52 -31.74
CA TYR A 43 16.77 15.81 -32.42
C TYR A 43 17.38 17.01 -31.68
N GLY A 44 17.86 16.84 -30.45
CA GLY A 44 18.38 17.92 -29.61
C GLY A 44 17.31 18.88 -29.09
N THR A 45 16.04 18.52 -29.24
CA THR A 45 14.85 19.29 -28.81
C THR A 45 13.70 18.33 -28.51
N VAL A 46 12.79 18.73 -27.62
CA VAL A 46 11.51 18.05 -27.36
C VAL A 46 10.38 18.60 -28.23
N LYS A 47 10.60 19.69 -28.98
CA LYS A 47 9.58 20.29 -29.85
C LYS A 47 9.14 19.30 -30.92
N GLY A 48 7.82 19.15 -31.10
CA GLY A 48 7.22 18.14 -31.99
C GLY A 48 7.14 16.72 -31.41
N CYS A 49 7.52 16.51 -30.14
CA CYS A 49 7.29 15.23 -29.46
C CYS A 49 5.81 15.04 -29.15
N GLU A 50 5.24 13.90 -29.58
CA GLU A 50 3.85 13.51 -29.29
C GLU A 50 3.53 13.59 -27.78
N GLY A 51 2.40 14.22 -27.44
CA GLY A 51 1.92 14.35 -26.06
C GLY A 51 2.54 15.52 -25.26
N ILE A 52 3.39 16.34 -25.88
CA ILE A 52 4.00 17.52 -25.26
C ILE A 52 3.62 18.76 -26.08
N SER A 53 3.00 19.76 -25.44
CA SER A 53 2.70 21.03 -26.10
C SER A 53 3.99 21.81 -26.39
N ASP A 54 3.98 22.66 -27.41
CA ASP A 54 5.15 23.46 -27.80
C ASP A 54 5.68 24.31 -26.62
N GLU A 55 4.79 24.93 -25.85
CA GLU A 55 5.16 25.68 -24.64
C GLU A 55 5.88 24.81 -23.59
N LYS A 56 5.40 23.57 -23.38
CA LYS A 56 6.05 22.64 -22.44
C LYS A 56 7.39 22.15 -23.00
N ALA A 57 7.48 21.92 -24.31
CA ALA A 57 8.70 21.50 -24.97
C ALA A 57 9.80 22.56 -24.86
N GLU A 58 9.46 23.84 -25.07
CA GLU A 58 10.41 24.95 -24.93
C GLU A 58 10.93 25.07 -23.49
N ASN A 59 10.05 24.96 -22.49
CA ASN A 59 10.46 24.93 -21.08
C ASN A 59 11.38 23.76 -20.75
N LEU A 60 11.07 22.55 -21.27
CA LEU A 60 11.88 21.34 -21.08
C LEU A 60 13.25 21.47 -21.74
N ASP A 61 13.32 22.03 -22.95
CA ASP A 61 14.57 22.28 -23.67
C ASP A 61 15.43 23.33 -22.95
N MET A 62 14.83 24.43 -22.47
CA MET A 62 15.53 25.43 -21.67
C MET A 62 16.07 24.83 -20.38
N SER A 63 15.25 24.03 -19.68
CA SER A 63 15.68 23.33 -18.48
C SER A 63 16.86 22.41 -18.78
N ALA A 64 16.77 21.55 -19.80
CA ALA A 64 17.86 20.64 -20.20
C ALA A 64 19.17 21.37 -20.52
N ARG A 65 19.10 22.53 -21.19
CA ARG A 65 20.26 23.37 -21.53
C ARG A 65 20.86 24.10 -20.33
N SER A 66 20.03 24.42 -19.33
CA SER A 66 20.44 25.11 -18.11
C SER A 66 21.09 24.20 -17.05
N VAL A 67 21.02 22.87 -17.23
CA VAL A 67 21.67 21.91 -16.32
C VAL A 67 23.18 22.06 -16.40
N HIS A 68 23.78 22.56 -15.31
CA HIS A 68 25.22 22.80 -15.18
C HIS A 68 26.05 21.51 -15.11
N TYR A 69 25.42 20.36 -14.83
CA TYR A 69 26.09 19.07 -14.73
C TYR A 69 26.25 18.42 -16.12
N HIS A 70 27.49 18.26 -16.55
CA HIS A 70 27.88 17.78 -17.89
C HIS A 70 27.31 16.41 -18.32
N TRP A 71 26.81 15.61 -17.38
CA TRP A 71 26.41 14.21 -17.56
C TRP A 71 24.89 13.99 -17.63
N GLU A 72 24.07 15.00 -17.27
CA GLU A 72 22.60 14.94 -17.38
C GLU A 72 22.09 16.03 -18.33
N LYS A 73 22.30 15.84 -19.63
CA LYS A 73 21.86 16.79 -20.68
C LYS A 73 20.45 16.54 -21.21
N GLN A 74 19.66 15.71 -20.54
CA GLN A 74 18.32 15.30 -21.01
C GLN A 74 17.21 16.07 -20.28
N PRO A 75 16.06 16.33 -20.93
CA PRO A 75 14.95 17.08 -20.35
C PRO A 75 14.39 16.50 -19.06
N PHE A 76 14.27 15.17 -18.98
CA PHE A 76 13.90 14.49 -17.75
C PHE A 76 15.11 13.74 -17.18
N PRO A 77 15.68 14.18 -16.05
CA PRO A 77 16.77 13.48 -15.40
C PRO A 77 16.49 12.02 -15.08
N SER A 78 17.55 11.23 -14.96
CA SER A 78 17.46 9.78 -14.76
C SER A 78 16.70 9.39 -13.48
N TYR A 79 16.88 10.17 -12.42
CA TYR A 79 16.23 9.95 -11.12
C TYR A 79 14.71 10.14 -11.19
N HIS A 80 14.17 11.00 -12.06
CA HIS A 80 12.71 11.16 -12.22
C HIS A 80 12.07 9.88 -12.75
N ILE A 81 12.67 9.27 -13.76
CA ILE A 81 12.20 8.00 -14.37
C ILE A 81 12.29 6.86 -13.36
N THR A 82 13.39 6.80 -12.60
CA THR A 82 13.62 5.77 -11.58
C THR A 82 12.62 5.91 -10.43
N ASN A 83 12.42 7.12 -9.91
CA ASN A 83 11.51 7.40 -8.81
C ASN A 83 10.05 7.11 -9.19
N ASN A 84 9.61 7.54 -10.38
CA ASN A 84 8.27 7.24 -10.87
C ASN A 84 8.08 5.74 -11.13
N GLY A 85 9.09 5.05 -11.67
CA GLY A 85 9.07 3.60 -11.82
C GLY A 85 8.97 2.85 -10.48
N ALA A 86 9.63 3.35 -9.43
CA ALA A 86 9.48 2.82 -8.08
C ALA A 86 8.07 3.05 -7.54
N GLU A 87 7.48 4.22 -7.77
CA GLU A 87 6.11 4.53 -7.38
C GLU A 87 5.08 3.63 -8.08
N ILE A 88 5.22 3.40 -9.38
CA ILE A 88 4.37 2.45 -10.14
C ILE A 88 4.38 1.07 -9.48
N ARG A 89 5.57 0.54 -9.18
CA ARG A 89 5.71 -0.78 -8.51
C ARG A 89 5.05 -0.79 -7.14
N ARG A 90 5.21 0.29 -6.35
CA ARG A 90 4.56 0.43 -5.03
C ARG A 90 3.05 0.43 -5.14
N ILE A 91 2.48 1.19 -6.08
CA ILE A 91 1.03 1.28 -6.28
C ILE A 91 0.47 -0.07 -6.75
N LYS A 92 1.11 -0.74 -7.72
CA LYS A 92 0.70 -2.09 -8.17
C LYS A 92 0.64 -3.09 -7.02
N LYS A 93 1.72 -3.18 -6.23
CA LYS A 93 1.77 -4.05 -5.06
C LYS A 93 0.69 -3.69 -4.03
N ARG A 94 0.39 -2.40 -3.88
CA ARG A 94 -0.66 -1.94 -2.97
C ARG A 94 -2.06 -2.35 -3.44
N ILE A 95 -2.34 -2.24 -4.74
CA ILE A 95 -3.61 -2.69 -5.32
C ILE A 95 -3.78 -4.20 -5.11
N GLU A 96 -2.76 -4.99 -5.48
CA GLU A 96 -2.77 -6.45 -5.30
C GLU A 96 -3.05 -6.84 -3.84
N ASN A 97 -2.39 -6.20 -2.89
CA ASN A 97 -2.62 -6.44 -1.46
C ASN A 97 -4.06 -6.10 -1.02
N LEU A 98 -4.65 -5.02 -1.54
CA LEU A 98 -6.02 -4.63 -1.18
C LEU A 98 -7.06 -5.58 -1.79
N GLU A 99 -6.84 -6.01 -3.04
CA GLU A 99 -7.69 -7.00 -3.71
C GLU A 99 -7.62 -8.36 -3.02
N ALA A 100 -6.41 -8.83 -2.68
CA ALA A 100 -6.21 -10.08 -1.94
C ALA A 100 -6.90 -10.05 -0.58
N ASN A 101 -6.79 -8.94 0.16
CA ASN A 101 -7.47 -8.78 1.45
C ASN A 101 -8.99 -8.78 1.30
N LYS A 102 -9.54 -8.18 0.23
CA LYS A 102 -10.98 -8.11 -0.01
C LYS A 102 -11.59 -9.48 -0.35
N ASN A 103 -10.81 -10.34 -1.01
CA ASN A 103 -11.26 -11.68 -1.42
C ASN A 103 -10.94 -12.76 -0.37
N THR A 104 -10.36 -12.41 0.77
CA THR A 104 -10.03 -13.36 1.83
C THR A 104 -11.12 -13.34 2.91
N GLU A 105 -11.80 -14.46 3.08
CA GLU A 105 -12.71 -14.69 4.22
C GLU A 105 -11.90 -15.07 5.47
N PHE A 106 -11.50 -14.06 6.24
CA PHE A 106 -10.79 -14.31 7.50
C PHE A 106 -11.71 -14.96 8.53
N VAL A 107 -11.13 -15.75 9.43
CA VAL A 107 -11.86 -16.42 10.51
C VAL A 107 -11.44 -15.91 11.88
N GLY A 108 -12.43 -15.75 12.75
CA GLY A 108 -12.25 -15.45 14.17
C GLY A 108 -11.86 -16.68 14.98
N TRP A 109 -11.54 -16.48 16.26
CA TRP A 109 -11.22 -17.59 17.18
C TRP A 109 -11.52 -17.23 18.63
N LYS A 110 -11.68 -18.24 19.47
CA LYS A 110 -11.82 -18.07 20.92
C LYS A 110 -10.48 -18.21 21.62
N PHE A 111 -10.27 -17.41 22.67
CA PHE A 111 -9.08 -17.47 23.50
C PHE A 111 -9.47 -17.36 24.98
N ASN A 112 -8.55 -17.68 25.88
CA ASN A 112 -8.84 -17.62 27.31
C ASN A 112 -9.16 -16.18 27.75
N GLY A 113 -10.42 -15.95 28.17
CA GLY A 113 -10.92 -14.64 28.60
C GLY A 113 -11.47 -13.76 27.48
N GLY A 114 -11.82 -14.33 26.32
CA GLY A 114 -12.54 -13.60 25.28
C GLY A 114 -12.57 -14.27 23.90
N GLU A 115 -12.85 -13.47 22.87
CA GLU A 115 -12.88 -13.92 21.48
C GLU A 115 -12.38 -12.86 20.50
N ALA A 116 -11.83 -13.34 19.39
CA ALA A 116 -11.40 -12.56 18.25
C ALA A 116 -12.45 -12.65 17.14
N VAL A 117 -13.07 -11.53 16.79
CA VAL A 117 -14.16 -11.42 15.82
C VAL A 117 -13.70 -10.66 14.59
N ILE A 118 -14.13 -11.13 13.42
CA ILE A 118 -13.91 -10.47 12.14
C ILE A 118 -15.07 -9.53 11.88
N ASN A 119 -14.80 -8.23 11.86
CA ASN A 119 -15.76 -7.21 11.52
C ASN A 119 -15.47 -6.71 10.11
N GLU A 120 -16.14 -7.30 9.12
CA GLU A 120 -15.95 -6.98 7.71
C GLU A 120 -16.43 -5.56 7.38
N ASP A 121 -17.57 -5.14 7.95
CA ASP A 121 -18.16 -3.81 7.75
C ASP A 121 -17.18 -2.69 8.11
N LYS A 122 -16.45 -2.85 9.21
CA LYS A 122 -15.43 -1.89 9.66
C LYS A 122 -14.03 -2.21 9.16
N ASN A 123 -13.85 -3.33 8.45
CA ASN A 123 -12.54 -3.86 8.07
C ASN A 123 -11.60 -3.99 9.29
N ARG A 124 -12.07 -4.63 10.37
CA ARG A 124 -11.34 -4.78 11.65
C ARG A 124 -11.29 -6.22 12.15
N LEU A 125 -10.13 -6.60 12.66
CA LEU A 125 -10.02 -7.70 13.63
C LEU A 125 -10.28 -7.09 15.01
N GLN A 126 -11.31 -7.56 15.70
CA GLN A 126 -11.73 -7.08 17.01
C GLN A 126 -11.48 -8.16 18.07
N LEU A 127 -10.82 -7.79 19.16
CA LEU A 127 -10.62 -8.64 20.33
C LEU A 127 -11.59 -8.17 21.43
N LEU A 128 -12.59 -9.01 21.70
CA LEU A 128 -13.57 -8.85 22.76
C LEU A 128 -13.05 -9.62 23.98
N PHE A 129 -13.00 -8.96 25.14
CA PHE A 129 -12.59 -9.60 26.39
C PHE A 129 -13.78 -9.64 27.34
N ASP A 130 -13.94 -10.76 28.05
CA ASP A 130 -15.01 -10.94 29.04
C ASP A 130 -14.84 -9.95 30.20
N GLU A 131 -13.59 -9.74 30.61
CA GLU A 131 -13.20 -8.78 31.63
C GLU A 131 -12.16 -7.79 31.12
N LYS A 132 -12.06 -6.66 31.80
CA LYS A 132 -11.08 -5.62 31.44
C LYS A 132 -9.65 -6.18 31.54
N PRO A 133 -8.86 -6.20 30.45
CA PRO A 133 -7.49 -6.69 30.51
C PRO A 133 -6.62 -5.87 31.47
N SER A 134 -5.63 -6.52 32.07
CA SER A 134 -4.68 -5.91 32.99
C SER A 134 -3.92 -4.76 32.33
N LYS A 135 -3.25 -3.91 33.13
CA LYS A 135 -2.45 -2.81 32.57
C LYS A 135 -1.37 -3.33 31.60
N GLU A 136 -0.67 -4.39 31.99
CA GLU A 136 0.38 -5.02 31.19
C GLU A 136 -0.17 -5.61 29.89
N GLN A 137 -1.31 -6.32 29.95
CA GLN A 137 -1.97 -6.84 28.75
C GLN A 137 -2.36 -5.71 27.79
N ARG A 138 -2.89 -4.60 28.30
CA ARG A 138 -3.23 -3.42 27.48
C ARG A 138 -2.00 -2.75 26.85
N GLU A 139 -0.86 -2.75 27.52
CA GLU A 139 0.39 -2.26 26.96
C GLU A 139 0.90 -3.18 25.84
N THR A 140 0.84 -4.50 26.04
CA THR A 140 1.18 -5.50 25.00
C THR A 140 0.27 -5.38 23.77
N LEU A 141 -1.03 -5.17 23.96
CA LEU A 141 -1.98 -4.94 22.87
C LEU A 141 -1.59 -3.70 22.04
N LYS A 142 -1.30 -2.58 22.72
CA LYS A 142 -0.86 -1.33 22.06
C LYS A 142 0.46 -1.51 21.31
N ALA A 143 1.43 -2.21 21.91
CA ALA A 143 2.73 -2.47 21.30
C ALA A 143 2.60 -3.28 20.00
N ASN A 144 1.59 -4.16 19.92
CA ASN A 144 1.28 -4.96 18.73
C ASN A 144 0.25 -4.30 17.79
N GLY A 145 -0.06 -3.01 18.02
CA GLY A 145 -0.88 -2.20 17.12
C GLY A 145 -2.39 -2.32 17.31
N PHE A 146 -2.87 -3.02 18.34
CA PHE A 146 -4.28 -3.03 18.70
C PHE A 146 -4.64 -1.74 19.46
N ARG A 147 -5.76 -1.12 19.09
CA ARG A 147 -6.26 0.13 19.67
C ARG A 147 -7.63 -0.10 20.28
N TRP A 148 -7.83 0.46 21.47
CA TRP A 148 -9.13 0.42 22.14
C TRP A 148 -10.16 1.25 21.37
N ALA A 149 -11.31 0.64 21.11
CA ALA A 149 -12.45 1.27 20.46
C ALA A 149 -13.65 1.27 21.41
N PRO A 150 -13.93 2.40 22.08
CA PRO A 150 -14.98 2.46 23.10
C PRO A 150 -16.38 2.20 22.52
N SER A 151 -16.63 2.56 21.26
CA SER A 151 -17.90 2.30 20.56
C SER A 151 -18.21 0.82 20.39
N ASP A 152 -17.17 -0.01 20.29
CA ASP A 152 -17.26 -1.45 20.03
C ASP A 152 -16.89 -2.28 21.25
N ALA A 153 -16.54 -1.63 22.37
CA ALA A 153 -15.97 -2.27 23.55
C ALA A 153 -14.84 -3.28 23.24
N ALA A 154 -14.05 -3.01 22.19
CA ALA A 154 -13.09 -3.96 21.65
C ALA A 154 -11.69 -3.37 21.48
N TRP A 155 -10.68 -4.24 21.57
CA TRP A 155 -9.34 -3.93 21.09
C TRP A 155 -9.23 -4.32 19.62
N GLN A 156 -9.03 -3.36 18.73
CA GLN A 156 -9.11 -3.63 17.30
C GLN A 156 -7.92 -3.13 16.50
N ARG A 157 -7.71 -3.74 15.35
CA ARG A 157 -6.75 -3.30 14.32
C ARG A 157 -7.33 -3.56 12.93
N GLN A 158 -6.73 -2.93 11.91
CA GLN A 158 -7.13 -3.16 10.53
C GLN A 158 -7.07 -4.66 10.19
N LEU A 159 -8.13 -5.16 9.57
CA LEU A 159 -8.23 -6.54 9.10
C LEU A 159 -7.36 -6.71 7.84
N ASN A 160 -6.31 -7.51 7.99
CA ASN A 160 -5.36 -7.91 6.95
C ASN A 160 -4.50 -9.07 7.49
N PRO A 161 -3.70 -9.75 6.66
CA PRO A 161 -2.84 -10.85 7.11
C PRO A 161 -1.91 -10.44 8.27
N ASN A 162 -1.42 -9.20 8.27
CA ASN A 162 -0.58 -8.67 9.35
C ASN A 162 -1.29 -8.63 10.71
N ALA A 163 -2.63 -8.64 10.75
CA ALA A 163 -3.40 -8.71 11.98
C ALA A 163 -3.21 -10.02 12.73
N PHE A 164 -3.23 -11.12 12.00
CA PHE A 164 -3.00 -12.46 12.54
C PHE A 164 -1.54 -12.63 12.94
N TYR A 165 -0.59 -12.14 12.14
CA TYR A 165 0.83 -12.14 12.52
C TYR A 165 1.12 -11.35 13.81
N ALA A 166 0.39 -10.26 14.06
CA ALA A 166 0.53 -9.53 15.32
C ALA A 166 -0.16 -10.26 16.46
N ALA A 167 -1.33 -10.88 16.23
CA ALA A 167 -2.01 -11.68 17.22
C ALA A 167 -1.16 -12.88 17.68
N ASN A 168 -0.40 -13.51 16.76
CA ASN A 168 0.55 -14.58 17.10
C ASN A 168 1.58 -14.19 18.17
N ARG A 169 1.90 -12.89 18.31
CA ARG A 169 2.91 -12.37 19.25
C ARG A 169 2.34 -12.06 20.64
N ILE A 170 1.05 -12.30 20.86
CA ILE A 170 0.35 -11.96 22.09
C ILE A 170 -0.15 -13.26 22.71
N ASP A 171 0.50 -13.70 23.78
CA ASP A 171 0.30 -15.04 24.33
C ASP A 171 -1.10 -15.27 24.90
N PHE A 172 -1.69 -14.27 25.56
CA PHE A 172 -2.99 -14.38 26.23
C PHE A 172 -4.20 -14.25 25.31
N ILE A 173 -4.00 -14.08 23.99
CA ILE A 173 -5.08 -14.13 22.99
C ILE A 173 -4.89 -15.29 22.01
N LYS A 174 -4.01 -16.23 22.32
CA LYS A 174 -3.84 -17.43 21.49
C LYS A 174 -5.11 -18.29 21.54
N PRO A 175 -5.47 -18.93 20.42
CA PRO A 175 -6.49 -19.96 20.37
C PRO A 175 -6.35 -21.00 21.48
N GLU A 176 -7.48 -21.40 22.07
CA GLU A 176 -7.50 -22.42 23.14
C GLU A 176 -6.99 -23.78 22.66
N ASN A 177 -7.09 -24.07 21.36
CA ASN A 177 -6.59 -25.30 20.75
C ASN A 177 -5.05 -25.34 20.62
N GLY A 178 -4.34 -24.27 21.01
CA GLY A 178 -2.88 -24.18 20.96
C GLY A 178 -2.30 -23.85 19.58
N GLU A 179 -3.14 -23.69 18.56
CA GLU A 179 -2.73 -23.26 17.22
C GLU A 179 -2.43 -21.76 17.20
N ARG A 180 -1.74 -21.28 16.15
CA ARG A 180 -1.52 -19.84 15.98
C ARG A 180 -2.73 -19.22 15.28
N PRO A 181 -3.09 -17.96 15.59
CA PRO A 181 -4.08 -17.22 14.82
C PRO A 181 -3.90 -17.28 13.29
N THR A 182 -2.66 -17.32 12.80
CA THR A 182 -2.36 -17.49 11.36
C THR A 182 -2.65 -18.89 10.82
N ASP A 183 -2.54 -19.93 11.63
CA ASP A 183 -2.75 -21.32 11.19
C ASP A 183 -4.24 -21.63 10.98
N LEU A 184 -5.10 -20.85 11.65
CA LEU A 184 -6.56 -20.88 11.49
C LEU A 184 -7.04 -20.23 10.18
N GLN A 185 -6.25 -19.32 9.60
CA GLN A 185 -6.71 -18.56 8.43
C GLN A 185 -6.68 -19.43 7.17
N PRO A 186 -7.62 -19.20 6.22
CA PRO A 186 -7.57 -19.87 4.94
C PRO A 186 -6.23 -19.58 4.27
N LYS A 187 -5.55 -20.65 3.87
CA LYS A 187 -4.31 -20.53 3.10
C LYS A 187 -4.68 -20.06 1.70
N GLU A 188 -3.99 -19.04 1.19
CA GLU A 188 -4.11 -18.68 -0.23
C GLU A 188 -3.91 -19.94 -1.08
N PRO A 189 -4.75 -20.19 -2.10
CA PRO A 189 -4.48 -21.25 -3.06
C PRO A 189 -3.09 -20.98 -3.62
N LYS A 190 -2.18 -21.96 -3.50
CA LYS A 190 -0.84 -21.87 -4.09
C LYS A 190 -1.04 -21.49 -5.56
N LYS A 191 -0.54 -20.32 -5.98
CA LYS A 191 -0.39 -20.01 -7.41
C LYS A 191 0.34 -21.22 -8.00
N SER A 192 -0.36 -21.99 -8.84
CA SER A 192 0.24 -23.10 -9.58
C SER A 192 1.52 -22.58 -10.22
N GLU A 193 2.65 -23.24 -9.96
CA GLU A 193 3.90 -22.90 -10.62
C GLU A 193 3.63 -22.77 -12.12
N PRO A 194 4.12 -21.71 -12.79
CA PRO A 194 4.02 -21.68 -14.24
C PRO A 194 4.79 -22.91 -14.75
N GLU A 195 4.08 -23.81 -15.41
CA GLU A 195 4.71 -24.91 -16.17
C GLU A 195 5.79 -24.28 -17.04
N ARG A 196 7.04 -24.70 -16.78
CA ARG A 196 8.22 -24.31 -17.56
C ARG A 196 8.34 -25.15 -18.81
#